data_AF-A0A2N2N7T1-F1
#
_entry.id   AF-A0A2N2N7T1-F1
#
_cell.length_a   1.000
_cell.length_b   1.000
_cell.length_c   1.000
_cell.angle_alpha   90.00
_cell.angle_beta   90.00
_cell.angle_gamma   90.00
#
_symmetry.space_group_name_H-M   'P 1'
#
loop_
_entity.id
_entity.type
_entity.pdbx_description
1 polymer ?
#
loop_
_entity_poly.entity_id
_entity_poly.type
_entity_poly.pdbx_seq_one_letter_code
_entity_poly.pdbx_strand_id
1 'polypeptide(L)'
;KKVKALKRTELCEAVIGGFDLVVSRTGYTGEKMAFELFVHPDKAAALWDALRKAGEPMGMKACGLGARDSLRTEAGLPLYGHEMGGEDNFSVSEAGFGSYVKIYKPWFIGRSAYIEKEKARSGIVARFRFTDKGVRMAHNGDPVMDAKGKVIGKVTSCAIDKEGYLTGQAFIETRSAVVNTPISIFQGAENLSPVAPATLETGDRISLPTPAVVVSRFPIS
;
A
#
# COMPACT_ATOMS: atom_id res chain seq x y z
N LYS A 1 -29.79 -14.21 -2.80
CA LYS A 1 -29.49 -14.36 -4.24
C LYS A 1 -28.71 -13.17 -4.81
N LYS A 2 -29.09 -11.91 -4.52
CA LYS A 2 -28.40 -10.70 -5.03
C LYS A 2 -26.92 -10.58 -4.61
N VAL A 3 -26.61 -10.74 -3.32
CA VAL A 3 -25.22 -10.62 -2.81
C VAL A 3 -24.25 -11.62 -3.45
N LYS A 4 -24.67 -12.88 -3.66
CA LYS A 4 -23.82 -13.91 -4.29
C LYS A 4 -23.51 -13.62 -5.76
N ALA A 5 -24.32 -12.80 -6.42
CA ALA A 5 -24.17 -12.44 -7.83
C ALA A 5 -23.43 -11.10 -8.03
N LEU A 6 -23.11 -10.38 -6.94
CA LEU A 6 -22.48 -9.07 -7.02
C LEU A 6 -21.10 -9.18 -7.70
N LYS A 7 -20.84 -8.38 -8.72
CA LYS A 7 -19.50 -8.28 -9.32
C LYS A 7 -18.62 -7.36 -8.48
N ARG A 8 -17.30 -7.45 -8.68
CA ARG A 8 -16.35 -6.58 -7.98
C ARG A 8 -16.68 -5.12 -8.31
N THR A 9 -16.60 -4.23 -7.32
CA THR A 9 -16.96 -2.78 -7.41
C THR A 9 -18.45 -2.47 -7.59
N GLU A 10 -19.34 -3.46 -7.47
CA GLU A 10 -20.79 -3.23 -7.41
C GLU A 10 -21.27 -3.12 -5.95
N LEU A 11 -22.47 -2.57 -5.77
CA LEU A 11 -23.18 -2.55 -4.49
C LEU A 11 -24.65 -2.95 -4.68
N CYS A 12 -25.28 -3.44 -3.62
CA CYS A 12 -26.73 -3.65 -3.57
C CYS A 12 -27.29 -3.46 -2.16
N GLU A 13 -28.57 -3.16 -2.07
CA GLU A 13 -29.33 -3.28 -0.83
C GLU A 13 -29.79 -4.72 -0.61
N ALA A 14 -29.70 -5.20 0.64
CA ALA A 14 -30.12 -6.54 1.03
C ALA A 14 -30.50 -6.62 2.50
N VAL A 15 -31.49 -7.49 2.80
CA VAL A 15 -31.79 -7.91 4.17
C VAL A 15 -31.04 -9.22 4.45
N ILE A 16 -30.13 -9.21 5.42
CA ILE A 16 -29.30 -10.38 5.79
C ILE A 16 -29.38 -10.58 7.30
N GLY A 17 -29.78 -11.77 7.76
CA GLY A 17 -29.87 -12.05 9.20
C GLY A 17 -30.82 -11.11 9.95
N GLY A 18 -31.81 -10.52 9.26
CA GLY A 18 -32.73 -9.53 9.82
C GLY A 18 -32.20 -8.09 9.84
N PHE A 19 -31.04 -7.81 9.24
CA PHE A 19 -30.48 -6.46 9.13
C PHE A 19 -30.66 -5.90 7.73
N ASP A 20 -31.14 -4.66 7.64
CA ASP A 20 -31.13 -3.86 6.41
C ASP A 20 -29.73 -3.33 6.14
N LEU A 21 -29.11 -3.77 5.03
CA LEU A 21 -27.73 -3.46 4.69
C LEU A 21 -27.61 -2.86 3.29
N VAL A 22 -26.66 -1.94 3.14
CA VAL A 22 -25.98 -1.73 1.86
C VAL A 22 -24.74 -2.61 1.85
N VAL A 23 -24.62 -3.47 0.84
CA VAL A 23 -23.50 -4.41 0.69
C VAL A 23 -22.71 -4.02 -0.54
N SER A 24 -21.43 -3.71 -0.38
CA SER A 24 -20.52 -3.47 -1.50
C SER A 24 -19.51 -4.61 -1.62
N ARG A 25 -19.26 -5.07 -2.85
CA ARG A 25 -18.17 -6.04 -3.13
C ARG A 25 -16.90 -5.27 -3.45
N THR A 26 -16.40 -4.64 -2.40
CA THR A 26 -15.17 -3.87 -2.31
C THR A 26 -14.33 -4.41 -1.15
N GLY A 27 -13.08 -3.96 -1.07
CA GLY A 27 -12.19 -4.36 0.00
C GLY A 27 -10.83 -3.72 -0.16
N TYR A 28 -10.16 -3.51 0.98
CA TYR A 28 -8.89 -2.80 1.05
C TYR A 28 -7.73 -3.70 1.50
N THR A 29 -7.93 -5.03 1.51
CA THR A 29 -6.93 -6.01 1.94
C THR A 29 -6.33 -6.83 0.79
N GLY A 30 -6.79 -6.62 -0.44
CA GLY A 30 -6.36 -7.42 -1.60
C GLY A 30 -7.00 -8.81 -1.72
N GLU A 31 -7.88 -9.18 -0.78
CA GLU A 31 -8.57 -10.46 -0.78
C GLU A 31 -9.46 -10.65 -2.02
N LYS A 32 -9.49 -11.88 -2.56
CA LYS A 32 -10.31 -12.23 -3.75
C LYS A 32 -11.81 -12.07 -3.49
N MET A 33 -12.22 -12.31 -2.26
CA MET A 33 -13.61 -12.21 -1.81
C MET A 33 -13.67 -11.34 -0.56
N ALA A 34 -14.14 -10.11 -0.73
CA ALA A 34 -14.32 -9.14 0.34
C ALA A 34 -15.63 -8.38 0.14
N PHE A 35 -16.20 -7.93 1.26
CA PHE A 35 -17.40 -7.12 1.29
C PHE A 35 -17.27 -6.02 2.34
N GLU A 36 -17.85 -4.87 2.04
CA GLU A 36 -18.13 -3.81 3.00
C GLU A 36 -19.62 -3.82 3.29
N LEU A 37 -19.96 -3.87 4.58
CA LEU A 37 -21.33 -3.93 5.07
C LEU A 37 -21.67 -2.63 5.79
N PHE A 38 -22.61 -1.88 5.25
CA PHE A 38 -23.10 -0.65 5.84
C PHE A 38 -24.48 -0.91 6.46
N VAL A 39 -24.65 -0.50 7.72
CA VAL A 39 -25.86 -0.70 8.51
C VAL A 39 -26.16 0.56 9.31
N HIS A 40 -27.41 0.76 9.73
CA HIS A 40 -27.76 1.82 10.66
C HIS A 40 -26.89 1.73 11.94
N PRO A 41 -26.32 2.83 12.46
CA PRO A 41 -25.44 2.83 13.62
C PRO A 41 -25.99 2.06 14.83
N ASP A 42 -27.28 2.23 15.14
CA ASP A 42 -27.97 1.55 16.25
C ASP A 42 -27.98 0.01 16.14
N LYS A 43 -27.71 -0.53 14.95
CA LYS A 43 -27.68 -1.98 14.69
C LYS A 43 -26.27 -2.51 14.52
N ALA A 44 -25.23 -1.66 14.52
CA ALA A 44 -23.85 -2.05 14.23
C ALA A 44 -23.31 -3.10 15.21
N ALA A 45 -23.51 -2.92 16.52
CA ALA A 45 -23.08 -3.88 17.53
C ALA A 45 -23.78 -5.24 17.38
N ALA A 46 -25.09 -5.22 17.16
CA ALA A 46 -25.88 -6.44 16.95
C ALA A 46 -25.48 -7.17 15.67
N LEU A 47 -25.20 -6.44 14.58
CA LEU A 47 -24.68 -7.01 13.34
C LEU A 47 -23.31 -7.67 13.57
N TRP A 48 -22.40 -6.99 14.27
CA TRP A 48 -21.08 -7.52 14.59
C TRP A 48 -21.17 -8.83 15.37
N ASP A 49 -21.99 -8.89 16.41
CA ASP A 49 -22.19 -10.11 17.19
C ASP A 49 -22.78 -11.24 16.37
N ALA A 50 -23.73 -10.94 15.48
CA ALA A 50 -24.31 -11.91 14.57
C ALA A 50 -23.27 -12.48 13.59
N LEU A 51 -22.43 -11.62 13.00
CA LEU A 51 -21.34 -12.03 12.12
C LEU A 51 -20.31 -12.88 12.86
N ARG A 52 -19.89 -12.45 14.05
CA ARG A 52 -18.92 -13.19 14.87
C ARG A 52 -19.43 -14.60 15.20
N LYS A 53 -20.67 -14.73 15.65
CA LYS A 53 -21.29 -16.04 15.95
C LYS A 53 -21.40 -16.91 14.71
N ALA A 54 -21.79 -16.34 13.57
CA ALA A 54 -21.90 -17.08 12.31
C ALA A 54 -20.54 -17.53 11.75
N GLY A 55 -19.49 -16.73 11.96
CA GLY A 55 -18.13 -16.99 11.48
C GLY A 55 -17.26 -17.81 12.42
N GLU A 56 -17.64 -17.96 13.69
CA GLU A 56 -16.93 -18.76 14.70
C GLU A 56 -16.59 -20.21 14.23
N PRO A 57 -17.52 -21.00 13.67
CA PRO A 57 -17.20 -22.34 13.16
C PRO A 57 -16.26 -22.31 11.94
N MET A 58 -16.07 -21.16 11.30
CA MET A 58 -15.14 -20.96 10.17
C MET A 58 -13.81 -20.36 10.63
N GLY A 59 -13.59 -20.16 11.93
CA GLY A 59 -12.38 -19.57 12.48
C GLY A 59 -12.29 -18.06 12.29
N MET A 60 -13.41 -17.36 12.15
CA MET A 60 -13.44 -15.89 12.06
C MET A 60 -12.75 -15.25 13.26
N LYS A 61 -11.89 -14.27 13.00
CA LYS A 61 -11.19 -13.49 14.03
C LYS A 61 -11.41 -12.00 13.80
N ALA A 62 -11.52 -11.25 14.89
CA ALA A 62 -11.45 -9.80 14.82
C ALA A 62 -10.04 -9.36 14.42
N CYS A 63 -9.93 -8.40 13.51
CA CYS A 63 -8.65 -7.83 13.10
C CYS A 63 -8.68 -6.30 13.23
N GLY A 64 -7.57 -5.72 13.66
CA GLY A 64 -7.41 -4.29 13.84
C GLY A 64 -6.78 -3.59 12.63
N LEU A 65 -6.57 -2.29 12.77
CA LEU A 65 -6.00 -1.43 11.72
C LEU A 65 -4.61 -1.88 11.26
N GLY A 66 -3.75 -2.37 12.17
CA GLY A 66 -2.42 -2.85 11.81
C GLY A 66 -2.43 -4.03 10.82
N ALA A 67 -3.39 -4.96 10.98
CA ALA A 67 -3.55 -6.08 10.05
C ALA A 67 -4.01 -5.58 8.66
N ARG A 68 -4.96 -4.64 8.64
CA ARG A 68 -5.40 -3.97 7.40
C ARG A 68 -4.23 -3.27 6.70
N ASP A 69 -3.41 -2.56 7.46
CA ASP A 69 -2.29 -1.79 6.92
C ASP A 69 -1.16 -2.68 6.37
N SER A 70 -0.96 -3.87 6.95
CA SER A 70 -0.10 -4.90 6.36
C SER A 70 -0.70 -5.44 5.05
N LEU A 71 -1.96 -5.89 5.07
CA LEU A 71 -2.61 -6.51 3.91
C LEU A 71 -2.74 -5.55 2.71
N ARG A 72 -3.08 -4.27 2.95
CA ARG A 72 -3.14 -3.26 1.87
C ARG A 72 -1.77 -3.02 1.25
N THR A 73 -0.70 -3.09 2.06
CA THR A 73 0.68 -2.90 1.59
C THR A 73 1.12 -4.08 0.76
N GLU A 74 0.84 -5.30 1.22
CA GLU A 74 1.06 -6.53 0.44
C GLU A 74 0.28 -6.49 -0.88
N ALA A 75 -0.98 -6.03 -0.85
CA ALA A 75 -1.82 -5.86 -2.03
C ALA A 75 -1.40 -4.72 -2.97
N GLY A 76 -0.46 -3.85 -2.56
CA GLY A 76 -0.04 -2.67 -3.33
C GLY A 76 -1.11 -1.58 -3.42
N LEU A 77 -1.99 -1.49 -2.44
CA LEU A 77 -3.04 -0.48 -2.38
C LEU A 77 -2.51 0.80 -1.69
N PRO A 78 -2.85 1.99 -2.21
CA PRO A 78 -2.31 3.25 -1.74
C PRO A 78 -3.08 3.77 -0.53
N LEU A 79 -2.37 4.22 0.50
CA LEU A 79 -2.95 4.98 1.60
C LEU A 79 -2.82 6.49 1.31
N TYR A 80 -3.91 7.24 1.46
CA TYR A 80 -3.85 8.70 1.36
C TYR A 80 -2.88 9.27 2.39
N GLY A 81 -2.04 10.21 1.98
CA GLY A 81 -0.94 10.74 2.79
C GLY A 81 0.39 9.99 2.62
N HIS A 82 0.36 8.74 2.14
CA HIS A 82 1.58 7.94 1.93
C HIS A 82 1.87 7.73 0.45
N GLU A 83 0.93 7.14 -0.29
CA GLU A 83 1.12 6.83 -1.72
C GLU A 83 0.26 7.72 -2.64
N MET A 84 -0.59 8.57 -2.06
CA MET A 84 -1.48 9.45 -2.80
C MET A 84 -1.80 10.70 -1.98
N GLY A 85 -1.73 11.89 -2.58
CA GLY A 85 -1.93 13.15 -1.89
C GLY A 85 -0.88 13.38 -0.79
N GLY A 86 -1.31 13.96 0.32
CA GLY A 86 -0.43 14.27 1.46
C GLY A 86 0.55 15.41 1.20
N GLU A 87 1.57 15.49 2.06
CA GLU A 87 2.65 16.50 1.97
C GLU A 87 3.47 16.35 0.68
N ASP A 88 3.67 15.12 0.23
CA ASP A 88 4.33 14.79 -1.04
C ASP A 88 3.47 15.08 -2.27
N ASN A 89 2.18 15.34 -2.05
CA ASN A 89 1.20 15.66 -3.08
C ASN A 89 1.17 14.62 -4.22
N PHE A 90 1.37 13.32 -3.93
CA PHE A 90 1.42 12.28 -4.97
C PHE A 90 0.13 12.26 -5.79
N SER A 91 0.25 12.30 -7.11
CA SER A 91 -0.87 12.25 -8.04
C SER A 91 -1.47 10.85 -8.10
N VAL A 92 -2.72 10.79 -8.53
CA VAL A 92 -3.44 9.53 -8.77
C VAL A 92 -2.70 8.64 -9.79
N SER A 93 -2.03 9.25 -10.77
CA SER A 93 -1.20 8.53 -11.75
C SER A 93 0.07 7.95 -11.15
N GLU A 94 0.78 8.71 -10.32
CA GLU A 94 1.99 8.23 -9.64
C GLU A 94 1.65 7.04 -8.72
N ALA A 95 0.47 7.05 -8.10
CA ALA A 95 -0.03 5.93 -7.29
C ALA A 95 -0.43 4.68 -8.09
N GLY A 96 -0.48 4.76 -9.43
CA GLY A 96 -0.91 3.67 -10.33
C GLY A 96 -2.40 3.67 -10.70
N PHE A 97 -3.14 4.74 -10.41
CA PHE A 97 -4.60 4.84 -10.59
C PHE A 97 -5.01 5.85 -11.68
N GLY A 98 -4.10 6.25 -12.57
CA GLY A 98 -4.37 7.27 -13.60
C GLY A 98 -5.58 6.94 -14.50
N SER A 99 -5.90 5.64 -14.71
CA SER A 99 -7.07 5.20 -15.47
C SER A 99 -8.42 5.61 -14.88
N TYR A 100 -8.46 5.97 -13.59
CA TYR A 100 -9.65 6.49 -12.91
C TYR A 100 -9.88 7.98 -13.18
N VAL A 101 -8.88 8.71 -13.68
CA VAL A 101 -8.99 10.14 -14.00
C VAL A 101 -9.52 10.31 -15.43
N LYS A 102 -10.77 10.77 -15.54
CA LYS A 102 -11.46 10.91 -16.84
C LYS A 102 -11.18 12.28 -17.46
N ILE A 103 -9.97 12.46 -17.99
CA ILE A 103 -9.50 13.73 -18.58
C ILE A 103 -10.35 14.24 -19.76
N TYR A 104 -11.11 13.35 -20.41
CA TYR A 104 -12.05 13.69 -21.48
C TYR A 104 -13.29 14.43 -20.98
N LYS A 105 -13.59 14.39 -19.67
CA LYS A 105 -14.68 15.18 -19.10
C LYS A 105 -14.37 16.67 -19.30
N PRO A 106 -15.36 17.48 -19.68
CA PRO A 106 -15.13 18.89 -20.01
C PRO A 106 -14.57 19.66 -18.80
N TRP A 107 -15.01 19.31 -17.59
CA TRP A 107 -14.61 19.98 -16.37
C TRP A 107 -14.65 19.07 -15.14
N PHE A 108 -13.66 19.23 -14.26
CA PHE A 108 -13.64 18.80 -12.87
C PHE A 108 -12.55 19.58 -12.11
N ILE A 109 -12.70 19.71 -10.79
CA ILE A 109 -11.71 20.40 -9.93
C ILE A 109 -10.35 19.69 -10.06
N GLY A 110 -9.30 20.45 -10.39
CA GLY A 110 -7.95 19.93 -10.53
C GLY A 110 -7.59 19.36 -11.91
N ARG A 111 -8.49 19.41 -12.91
CA ARG A 111 -8.23 18.87 -14.26
C ARG A 111 -6.95 19.40 -14.91
N SER A 112 -6.77 20.73 -14.97
CA SER A 112 -5.58 21.33 -15.58
C SER A 112 -4.32 21.01 -14.78
N ALA A 113 -4.39 21.07 -13.45
CA ALA A 113 -3.27 20.73 -12.57
C ALA A 113 -2.81 19.27 -12.74
N TYR A 114 -3.76 18.34 -12.88
CA TYR A 114 -3.45 16.93 -13.16
C TYR A 114 -2.73 16.78 -14.51
N ILE A 115 -3.21 17.44 -15.57
CA ILE A 115 -2.58 17.38 -16.90
C ILE A 115 -1.15 17.91 -16.87
N GLU A 116 -0.91 19.05 -16.23
CA GLU A 116 0.44 19.61 -16.11
C GLU A 116 1.36 18.72 -15.28
N LYS A 117 0.86 18.16 -14.17
CA LYS A 117 1.64 17.23 -13.36
C LYS A 117 1.98 15.94 -14.12
N GLU A 118 1.07 15.41 -14.92
CA GLU A 118 1.30 14.20 -15.72
C GLU A 118 2.41 14.42 -16.77
N LYS A 119 2.49 15.61 -17.38
CA LYS A 119 3.57 15.95 -18.33
C LYS A 119 4.95 15.96 -17.67
N ALA A 120 5.03 16.35 -16.40
CA ALA A 120 6.27 16.44 -15.63
C ALA A 120 6.58 15.18 -14.80
N ARG A 121 5.76 14.11 -14.91
CA ARG A 121 5.92 12.91 -14.08
C ARG A 121 7.26 12.23 -14.33
N SER A 122 8.06 12.12 -13.27
CA SER A 122 9.40 11.52 -13.30
C SER A 122 9.47 10.15 -12.61
N GLY A 123 8.44 9.80 -11.84
CA GLY A 123 8.41 8.57 -11.04
C GLY A 123 7.02 8.00 -10.84
N ILE A 124 6.99 6.84 -10.20
CA ILE A 124 5.76 6.14 -9.80
C ILE A 124 5.97 5.46 -8.46
N VAL A 125 4.87 5.18 -7.77
CA VAL A 125 4.85 4.31 -6.60
C VAL A 125 4.98 2.86 -7.08
N ALA A 126 6.12 2.25 -6.79
CA ALA A 126 6.38 0.84 -7.01
C ALA A 126 6.25 0.05 -5.71
N ARG A 127 6.05 -1.27 -5.82
CA ARG A 127 6.12 -2.19 -4.67
C ARG A 127 7.51 -2.81 -4.63
N PHE A 128 8.06 -3.00 -3.44
CA PHE A 128 9.34 -3.69 -3.23
C PHE A 128 9.22 -4.78 -2.18
N ARG A 129 10.17 -5.70 -2.17
CA ARG A 129 10.36 -6.70 -1.11
C ARG A 129 11.83 -6.77 -0.74
N PHE A 130 12.14 -6.85 0.55
CA PHE A 130 13.49 -7.12 1.00
C PHE A 130 13.93 -8.54 0.61
N THR A 131 15.21 -8.73 0.32
CA THR A 131 15.76 -10.05 -0.06
C THR A 131 15.88 -10.99 1.13
N ASP A 132 16.04 -10.43 2.33
CA ASP A 132 16.32 -11.16 3.56
C ASP A 132 15.24 -10.95 4.62
N LYS A 133 15.11 -11.92 5.53
CA LYS A 133 14.25 -11.82 6.72
C LYS A 133 14.99 -11.20 7.89
N GLY A 134 14.23 -10.68 8.87
CA GLY A 134 14.81 -10.13 10.11
C GLY A 134 15.52 -8.78 9.91
N VAL A 135 15.33 -8.14 8.76
CA VAL A 135 15.86 -6.81 8.46
C VAL A 135 15.04 -5.74 9.19
N ARG A 136 15.65 -4.56 9.39
CA ARG A 136 14.97 -3.43 10.04
C ARG A 136 13.77 -2.95 9.23
N MET A 137 12.72 -2.51 9.92
CA MET A 137 11.56 -1.88 9.28
C MET A 137 11.99 -0.60 8.56
N ALA A 138 11.59 -0.44 7.31
CA ALA A 138 11.71 0.82 6.60
C ALA A 138 10.56 1.75 6.97
N HIS A 139 10.84 3.05 7.06
CA HIS A 139 9.89 4.09 7.42
C HIS A 139 9.62 5.01 6.22
N ASN A 140 8.55 5.79 6.31
CA ASN A 140 8.27 6.81 5.30
C ASN A 140 9.46 7.78 5.23
N GLY A 141 9.90 8.11 4.01
CA GLY A 141 11.05 8.99 3.79
C GLY A 141 12.39 8.27 3.64
N ASP A 142 12.50 6.99 4.02
CA ASP A 142 13.76 6.26 3.92
C ASP A 142 14.25 6.21 2.45
N PRO A 143 15.52 6.59 2.17
CA PRO A 143 16.03 6.67 0.81
C PRO A 143 16.08 5.30 0.13
N VAL A 144 15.62 5.28 -1.12
CA VAL A 144 15.76 4.13 -2.02
C VAL A 144 16.87 4.42 -3.01
N MET A 145 17.79 3.48 -3.19
CA MET A 145 18.97 3.61 -4.03
C MET A 145 19.04 2.53 -5.10
N ASP A 146 19.70 2.86 -6.21
CA ASP A 146 20.13 1.88 -7.19
C ASP A 146 21.44 1.18 -6.79
N ALA A 147 21.86 0.21 -7.60
CA ALA A 147 23.09 -0.56 -7.39
C ALA A 147 24.39 0.27 -7.39
N LYS A 148 24.34 1.54 -7.84
CA LYS A 148 25.49 2.46 -7.86
C LYS A 148 25.47 3.43 -6.67
N GLY A 149 24.50 3.28 -5.75
CA GLY A 149 24.31 4.16 -4.60
C GLY A 149 23.65 5.49 -4.96
N LYS A 150 23.08 5.66 -6.16
CA LYS A 150 22.29 6.84 -6.50
C LYS A 150 20.94 6.73 -5.81
N VAL A 151 20.52 7.78 -5.09
CA VAL A 151 19.14 7.91 -4.61
C VAL A 151 18.19 8.07 -5.80
N ILE A 152 17.24 7.16 -5.90
CA ILE A 152 16.24 7.07 -6.98
C ILE A 152 14.81 7.26 -6.47
N GLY A 153 14.63 7.48 -5.16
CA GLY A 153 13.31 7.64 -4.58
C GLY A 153 13.30 7.49 -3.07
N LYS A 154 12.12 7.24 -2.52
CA LYS A 154 11.89 7.09 -1.08
C LYS A 154 10.78 6.10 -0.77
N VAL A 155 10.90 5.44 0.38
CA VAL A 155 9.87 4.56 0.93
C VAL A 155 8.66 5.38 1.38
N THR A 156 7.46 4.87 1.13
CA THR A 156 6.19 5.47 1.55
C THR A 156 5.49 4.61 2.62
N SER A 157 5.58 3.29 2.49
CA SER A 157 5.08 2.33 3.46
C SER A 157 5.88 1.03 3.47
N CYS A 158 5.88 0.36 4.62
CA CYS A 158 6.49 -0.95 4.80
C CYS A 158 5.69 -1.75 5.82
N ALA A 159 5.55 -3.05 5.59
CA ALA A 159 4.89 -3.98 6.48
C ALA A 159 5.50 -5.37 6.34
N ILE A 160 5.20 -6.24 7.31
CA ILE A 160 5.51 -7.67 7.19
C ILE A 160 4.46 -8.35 6.31
N ASP A 161 4.93 -9.19 5.38
CA ASP A 161 4.09 -10.07 4.57
C ASP A 161 3.82 -11.41 5.27
N LYS A 162 2.89 -12.19 4.71
CA LYS A 162 2.52 -13.51 5.23
C LYS A 162 3.67 -14.53 5.32
N GLU A 163 4.76 -14.35 4.57
CA GLU A 163 5.93 -15.22 4.55
C GLU A 163 7.00 -14.76 5.55
N GLY A 164 6.78 -13.63 6.23
CA GLY A 164 7.68 -13.04 7.21
C GLY A 164 8.79 -12.18 6.61
N TYR A 165 8.70 -11.82 5.33
CA TYR A 165 9.57 -10.81 4.74
C TYR A 165 8.95 -9.42 4.92
N LEU A 166 9.79 -8.40 4.87
CA LEU A 166 9.31 -7.03 4.78
C LEU A 166 9.04 -6.67 3.31
N THR A 167 7.85 -6.12 3.08
CA THR A 167 7.36 -5.65 1.77
C THR A 167 6.81 -4.24 1.94
N GLY A 168 6.89 -3.44 0.90
CA GLY A 168 6.54 -2.04 1.00
C GLY A 168 6.27 -1.38 -0.32
N GLN A 169 6.00 -0.09 -0.25
CA GLN A 169 5.77 0.77 -1.39
C GLN A 169 6.78 1.91 -1.31
N ALA A 170 7.24 2.35 -2.48
CA ALA A 170 8.19 3.44 -2.59
C ALA A 170 7.89 4.24 -3.86
N PHE A 171 7.94 5.56 -3.76
CA PHE A 171 8.01 6.40 -4.94
C PHE A 171 9.43 6.34 -5.49
N ILE A 172 9.59 5.88 -6.72
CA ILE A 172 10.89 5.79 -7.41
C ILE A 172 10.80 6.32 -8.84
N GLU A 173 11.93 6.76 -9.38
CA GLU A 173 12.05 7.17 -10.77
C GLU A 173 11.53 6.07 -11.73
N THR A 174 10.79 6.46 -12.77
CA THR A 174 10.07 5.53 -13.66
C THR A 174 10.98 4.47 -14.27
N ARG A 175 12.21 4.85 -14.66
CA ARG A 175 13.20 3.93 -15.25
C ARG A 175 13.67 2.83 -14.29
N SER A 176 13.56 3.04 -13.00
CA SER A 176 13.94 2.09 -11.96
C SER A 176 12.77 1.25 -11.46
N ALA A 177 11.53 1.58 -11.88
CA ALA A 177 10.32 0.89 -11.49
C ALA A 177 10.02 -0.37 -12.33
N VAL A 178 11.07 -1.06 -12.77
CA VAL A 178 10.96 -2.31 -13.53
C VAL A 178 11.01 -3.48 -12.55
N VAL A 179 10.09 -4.44 -12.70
CA VAL A 179 10.07 -5.66 -11.86
C VAL A 179 11.41 -6.39 -11.96
N ASN A 180 11.87 -6.90 -10.82
CA ASN A 180 13.19 -7.53 -10.61
C ASN A 180 14.38 -6.57 -10.61
N THR A 181 14.17 -5.25 -10.65
CA THR A 181 15.26 -4.28 -10.47
C THR A 181 15.80 -4.36 -9.03
N PRO A 182 17.10 -4.64 -8.84
CA PRO A 182 17.71 -4.57 -7.52
C PRO A 182 17.78 -3.13 -7.03
N ILE A 183 17.40 -2.92 -5.78
CA ILE A 183 17.46 -1.65 -5.08
C ILE A 183 18.03 -1.85 -3.68
N SER A 184 18.35 -0.78 -2.98
CA SER A 184 18.74 -0.85 -1.58
C SER A 184 18.09 0.28 -0.79
N ILE A 185 17.77 0.03 0.48
CA ILE A 185 17.03 0.98 1.32
C ILE A 185 17.86 1.28 2.56
N PHE A 186 18.07 2.56 2.84
CA PHE A 186 18.65 3.01 4.11
C PHE A 186 17.54 3.12 5.16
N GLN A 187 17.35 2.08 5.98
CA GLN A 187 16.30 2.08 7.00
C GLN A 187 16.62 3.02 8.17
N GLY A 188 15.65 3.87 8.54
CA GLY A 188 15.78 4.81 9.66
C GLY A 188 16.76 5.93 9.39
N ALA A 189 16.86 6.39 8.13
CA ALA A 189 17.88 7.35 7.69
C ALA A 189 17.86 8.67 8.48
N GLU A 190 16.69 9.12 8.91
CA GLU A 190 16.54 10.33 9.75
C GLU A 190 17.29 10.25 11.08
N ASN A 191 17.55 9.02 11.57
CA ASN A 191 18.24 8.78 12.84
C ASN A 191 19.71 8.39 12.65
N LEU A 192 20.21 8.32 11.41
CA LEU A 192 21.59 7.94 11.14
C LEU A 192 22.50 9.17 11.22
N SER A 193 23.55 9.07 12.02
CA SER A 193 24.64 10.06 12.01
C SER A 193 25.60 9.76 10.85
N PRO A 194 26.03 10.77 10.09
CA PRO A 194 27.02 10.56 9.05
C PRO A 194 28.37 10.18 9.69
N VAL A 195 28.92 9.04 9.27
CA VAL A 195 30.26 8.60 9.65
C VAL A 195 31.14 8.62 8.40
N ALA A 196 32.23 9.38 8.43
CA ALA A 196 33.16 9.42 7.32
C ALA A 196 33.89 8.08 7.20
N PRO A 197 33.88 7.41 6.03
CA PRO A 197 34.52 6.09 5.90
C PRO A 197 36.01 6.08 6.27
N ALA A 198 36.70 7.20 6.08
CA ALA A 198 38.11 7.37 6.41
C ALA A 198 38.41 7.36 7.92
N THR A 199 37.39 7.51 8.78
CA THR A 199 37.55 7.52 10.25
C THR A 199 37.20 6.19 10.90
N LEU A 200 36.92 5.15 10.11
CA LEU A 200 36.50 3.85 10.63
C LEU A 200 37.69 3.00 11.07
N GLU A 201 37.55 2.40 12.24
CA GLU A 201 38.51 1.46 12.82
C GLU A 201 37.95 0.02 12.84
N THR A 202 38.83 -0.96 13.03
CA THR A 202 38.41 -2.37 13.09
C THR A 202 37.52 -2.61 14.30
N GLY A 203 36.27 -3.01 14.05
CA GLY A 203 35.26 -3.25 15.09
C GLY A 203 34.12 -2.23 15.08
N ASP A 204 34.29 -1.10 14.38
CA ASP A 204 33.24 -0.10 14.23
C ASP A 204 32.03 -0.68 13.48
N ARG A 205 30.85 -0.23 13.87
CA ARG A 205 29.58 -0.62 13.27
C ARG A 205 28.96 0.57 12.56
N ILE A 206 28.77 0.43 11.25
CA ILE A 206 28.01 1.38 10.44
C ILE A 206 26.71 0.75 9.96
N SER A 207 25.69 1.57 9.75
CA SER A 207 24.47 1.12 9.11
C SER A 207 24.71 1.03 7.61
N LEU A 208 24.50 -0.17 7.05
CA LEU A 208 24.49 -0.39 5.61
C LEU A 208 23.06 -0.38 5.08
N PRO A 209 22.84 0.02 3.82
CA PRO A 209 21.53 -0.11 3.21
C PRO A 209 21.22 -1.59 3.00
N THR A 210 19.97 -1.98 3.22
CA THR A 210 19.55 -3.37 3.05
C THR A 210 19.08 -3.60 1.61
N PRO A 211 19.51 -4.69 0.93
CA PRO A 211 19.03 -5.03 -0.40
C PRO A 211 17.54 -5.34 -0.44
N ALA A 212 16.89 -4.86 -1.50
CA ALA A 212 15.51 -5.15 -1.82
C ALA A 212 15.36 -5.28 -3.35
N VAL A 213 14.20 -5.73 -3.80
CA VAL A 213 13.89 -5.88 -5.21
C VAL A 213 12.54 -5.27 -5.51
N VAL A 214 12.44 -4.58 -6.64
CA VAL A 214 11.16 -4.11 -7.16
C VAL A 214 10.33 -5.32 -7.58
N VAL A 215 9.10 -5.41 -7.07
CA VAL A 215 8.16 -6.48 -7.41
C VAL A 215 6.94 -5.90 -8.12
N SER A 216 6.10 -6.77 -8.70
CA SER A 216 4.84 -6.32 -9.32
C SER A 216 4.05 -5.44 -8.35
N ARG A 217 3.57 -4.29 -8.84
CA ARG A 217 2.81 -3.32 -8.05
C ARG A 217 1.62 -3.96 -7.36
N PHE A 218 0.83 -4.69 -8.14
CA PHE A 218 -0.30 -5.48 -7.67
C PHE A 218 0.07 -6.97 -7.75
N PRO A 219 -0.20 -7.78 -6.71
CA PRO A 219 0.04 -9.21 -6.78
C PRO A 219 -0.74 -9.83 -7.95
N ILE A 220 -0.08 -10.68 -8.73
CA ILE A 220 -0.75 -11.47 -9.77
C ILE A 220 -1.50 -12.58 -9.03
N SER A 221 -2.84 -12.55 -9.13
CA SER A 221 -3.75 -13.40 -8.39
C SER A 221 -4.03 -14.75 -9.05
#